data_AF-A0A3N7F605-F1
#
_entry.id   AF-A0A3N7F605-F1
#
_cell.length_a   1.000
_cell.length_b   1.000
_cell.length_c   1.000
_cell.angle_alpha   90.00
_cell.angle_beta   90.00
_cell.angle_gamma   90.00
#
_symmetry.space_group_name_H-M   'P 1'
#
loop_
_entity.id
_entity.type
_entity.pdbx_description
1 polymer ?
#
loop_
_entity_poly.entity_id
_entity_poly.type
_entity_poly.pdbx_seq_one_letter_code
_entity_poly.pdbx_strand_id
1 'polypeptide(L)' 'MQAQEKTQIEDATPEAIRSTPWIECNSTDTSGNNQLYQIYLCVDTTGKNLIEFPVFPKGKCGSEIEFRKA' A
#
# COMPACT_ATOMS: atom_id res chain seq x y z
N MET A 1 -18.29 -3.85 -16.51
CA MET A 1 -18.11 -4.85 -15.44
C MET A 1 -16.62 -4.87 -15.13
N GLN A 2 -16.20 -4.14 -14.09
CA GLN A 2 -14.77 -3.89 -13.79
C GLN A 2 -14.28 -5.07 -12.93
N ALA A 3 -13.35 -5.87 -13.44
CA ALA A 3 -12.66 -6.86 -12.64
C ALA A 3 -11.52 -6.14 -11.90
N GLN A 4 -11.64 -6.05 -10.58
CA GLN A 4 -10.61 -5.54 -9.70
C GLN A 4 -9.56 -6.64 -9.51
N GLU A 5 -8.40 -6.53 -10.17
CA GLU A 5 -7.18 -7.15 -9.65
C GLU A 5 -6.56 -6.16 -8.67
N LYS A 6 -7.06 -6.20 -7.43
CA LYS A 6 -6.48 -5.49 -6.30
C LYS A 6 -5.42 -6.42 -5.70
N THR A 7 -4.17 -6.00 -5.71
CA THR A 7 -2.99 -6.83 -5.41
C THR A 7 -3.12 -7.46 -4.02
N GLN A 8 -2.71 -8.71 -3.84
CA GLN A 8 -2.84 -9.51 -2.60
C GLN A 8 -2.38 -8.76 -1.33
N ILE A 9 -1.47 -7.79 -1.43
CA ILE A 9 -1.00 -6.96 -0.32
C ILE A 9 -2.09 -6.00 0.18
N GLU A 10 -2.82 -5.36 -0.72
CA GLU A 10 -3.90 -4.44 -0.36
C GLU A 10 -5.14 -5.18 0.16
N ASP A 11 -5.26 -6.47 -0.14
CA ASP A 11 -6.37 -7.34 0.26
C ASP A 11 -6.02 -8.21 1.49
N ALA A 12 -4.74 -8.38 1.82
CA ALA A 12 -4.27 -9.13 2.98
C ALA A 12 -4.40 -8.36 4.31
N THR A 13 -5.12 -7.24 4.36
CA THR A 13 -5.45 -6.59 5.62
C THR A 13 -6.32 -7.52 6.48
N PRO A 14 -5.85 -7.93 7.67
CA PRO A 14 -6.68 -8.72 8.58
C PRO A 14 -7.97 -7.93 8.89
N GLU A 15 -9.05 -8.62 9.24
CA GLU A 15 -10.32 -8.03 9.68
C GLU A 15 -10.16 -6.92 10.75
N ALA A 16 -9.00 -6.86 11.41
CA ALA A 16 -8.57 -5.82 12.35
C ALA A 16 -8.27 -4.44 11.73
N ILE A 17 -7.88 -4.34 10.45
CA ILE A 17 -7.53 -3.09 9.79
C ILE A 17 -8.69 -2.69 8.87
N ARG A 18 -9.62 -1.87 9.40
CA ARG A 18 -10.78 -1.34 8.66
C ARG A 18 -10.42 -0.14 7.76
N SER A 19 -9.23 -0.13 7.20
CA SER A 19 -8.69 0.96 6.37
C SER A 19 -7.81 0.38 5.27
N THR A 20 -7.95 0.89 4.05
CA THR A 20 -7.09 0.47 2.94
C THR A 20 -5.71 1.11 3.06
N PRO A 21 -4.62 0.33 3.25
CA PRO A 21 -3.27 0.89 3.29
C PRO A 21 -2.87 1.46 1.93
N TRP A 22 -2.04 2.50 1.94
CA TRP A 22 -1.41 3.01 0.73
C TRP A 22 0.04 2.50 0.64
N ILE A 23 0.38 1.93 -0.51
CA ILE A 23 1.70 1.32 -0.75
C ILE A 23 2.57 2.28 -1.55
N GLU A 24 3.73 2.62 -0.99
CA GLU A 24 4.78 3.30 -1.73
C GLU A 24 5.80 2.30 -2.22
N CYS A 25 6.15 2.42 -3.50
CA CYS A 25 7.25 1.70 -4.10
C CYS A 25 8.34 2.70 -4.48
N ASN A 26 9.60 2.29 -4.35
CA ASN A 26 10.70 3.00 -4.97
C ASN A 26 11.24 2.17 -6.15
N SER A 27 11.69 2.87 -7.20
CA SER A 27 12.19 2.27 -8.45
C SER A 27 13.71 2.30 -8.48
N THR A 28 14.35 1.80 -7.41
CA THR A 28 15.78 2.00 -7.16
C THR A 28 16.44 0.71 -6.69
N ASP A 29 16.32 -0.33 -7.50
CA ASP A 29 17.39 -1.31 -7.54
C ASP A 29 18.14 -1.23 -8.87
N THR A 30 19.36 -1.77 -8.89
CA THR A 30 20.21 -1.83 -10.09
C THR A 30 19.58 -2.65 -11.23
N SER A 31 18.45 -3.31 -10.98
CA SER A 31 17.71 -4.16 -11.91
C SER A 31 16.44 -3.49 -12.45
N GLY A 32 16.08 -2.30 -11.95
CA GLY A 32 14.91 -1.52 -12.40
C GLY A 32 13.57 -2.04 -11.89
N ASN A 33 13.56 -2.88 -10.86
CA ASN A 33 12.32 -3.40 -10.28
C ASN A 33 11.64 -2.34 -9.41
N ASN A 34 10.31 -2.44 -9.29
CA ASN A 34 9.57 -1.74 -8.24
C ASN A 34 9.56 -2.63 -7.00
N GLN A 35 10.13 -2.14 -5.91
CA GLN A 35 10.11 -2.84 -4.64
C GLN A 35 9.18 -2.13 -3.65
N LEU A 36 8.61 -2.90 -2.73
CA LEU A 36 7.91 -2.35 -1.58
C LEU A 36 8.88 -1.48 -0.77
N TYR A 37 8.52 -0.22 -0.55
CA TYR A 37 9.35 0.73 0.19
C TYR A 37 8.70 1.14 1.51
N GLN A 38 7.47 1.64 1.47
CA GLN A 38 6.74 2.09 2.65
C GLN A 38 5.27 1.67 2.57
N ILE A 39 4.66 1.43 3.74
CA ILE A 39 3.23 1.22 3.89
C ILE A 39 2.70 2.35 4.76
N TYR A 40 1.68 3.04 4.25
CA TYR A 40 1.03 4.12 4.95
C TYR A 40 -0.36 3.70 5.41
N LEU A 41 -0.69 4.09 6.64
CA LEU A 41 -2.02 3.97 7.22
C LEU A 41 -2.48 5.36 7.66
N CYS A 42 -3.75 5.67 7.44
CA CYS A 42 -4.34 6.92 7.90
C CYS A 42 -4.97 6.73 9.29
N VAL A 43 -4.74 7.70 10.18
CA VAL A 43 -5.33 7.77 11.51
C VAL A 43 -6.16 9.03 11.63
N ASP A 44 -7.22 8.98 12.45
CA ASP A 44 -7.95 10.18 12.82
C ASP A 44 -7.06 11.19 13.55
N THR A 45 -7.54 12.43 13.69
CA THR A 45 -6.78 13.51 14.34
C THR A 45 -6.52 13.27 15.83
N THR A 46 -7.17 12.28 16.44
CA THR A 46 -6.92 11.86 17.82
C THR A 46 -5.83 10.79 17.92
N GLY A 47 -5.42 10.21 16.79
CA GLY A 47 -4.42 9.14 16.69
C GLY A 47 -4.92 7.78 17.21
N LYS A 48 -6.24 7.59 17.36
CA LYS A 48 -6.80 6.40 18.01
C LYS A 48 -7.38 5.39 17.03
N ASN A 49 -7.99 5.87 15.96
CA ASN A 49 -8.69 5.02 15.00
C ASN A 49 -8.02 5.10 13.64
N LEU A 50 -7.87 3.94 13.01
CA LEU A 50 -7.56 3.87 11.59
C LEU A 50 -8.80 4.33 10.80
N ILE A 51 -8.57 5.17 9.80
CA ILE A 51 -9.61 5.71 8.92
C ILE A 51 -9.19 5.53 7.46
N GLU A 52 -10.14 5.63 6.54
CA GLU A 52 -9.83 5.74 5.12
C GLU A 52 -9.11 7.05 4.82
N PHE A 53 -8.23 7.04 3.82
CA PHE A 53 -7.51 8.23 3.41
C PHE A 53 -8.49 9.28 2.85
N PRO A 54 -8.56 10.49 3.44
CA PRO A 54 -9.36 11.57 2.84
C PRO A 54 -8.75 12.05 1.52
N VAL A 55 -7.43 11.91 1.38
CA VAL A 55 -6.66 12.19 0.17
C VAL A 55 -5.57 11.14 0.04
N PHE A 56 -5.52 10.44 -1.09
CA PHE A 56 -4.47 9.46 -1.36
C PHE A 56 -3.15 10.15 -1.73
N PRO A 57 -2.01 9.68 -1.18
CA PRO A 57 -0.69 10.13 -1.62
C PRO A 57 -0.46 9.87 -3.12
N LYS A 58 0.42 10.65 -3.73
CA LYS A 58 0.82 10.45 -5.14
C LYS A 58 1.93 9.40 -5.21
N GLY A 59 1.80 8.45 -6.12
CA GLY A 59 2.83 7.45 -6.40
C GLY A 59 2.32 6.40 -7.37
N LYS A 60 3.21 5.51 -7.81
CA LYS A 60 2.86 4.37 -8.66
C LYS A 60 3.67 3.17 -8.23
N CYS A 61 2.99 2.05 -8.05
CA CYS A 61 3.58 0.72 -7.95
C CYS A 61 3.23 -0.08 -9.21
N GLY A 62 4.04 -1.09 -9.54
CA GLY A 62 3.65 -2.09 -10.54
C GLY A 62 2.52 -2.98 -10.02
N SER A 63 1.90 -3.77 -10.90
CA SER A 63 0.94 -4.81 -10.51
C SER A 63 1.61 -5.90 -9.66
N GLU A 64 2.91 -6.11 -9.87
CA GLU A 64 3.79 -6.95 -9.07
C GLU A 64 4.95 -6.11 -8.55
N ILE A 65 5.32 -6.34 -7.29
CA ILE A 65 6.40 -5.61 -6.60
C ILE A 65 7.25 -6.59 -5.79
N GLU A 66 8.55 -6.31 -5.69
CA GLU A 66 9.48 -7.13 -4.91
C GLU A 66 9.31 -6.85 -3.41
N PHE A 67 9.17 -7.90 -2.60
CA PHE A 67 9.33 -7.81 -1.16
C PHE A 67 10.71 -8.37 -0.77
N ARG A 68 11.66 -7.47 -0.54
CA ARG A 68 13.04 -7.85 -0.20
C ARG A 68 13.09 -8.52 1.16
N LYS A 69 13.82 -9.63 1.23
CA LYS A 69 14.21 -10.23 2.52
C LYS A 69 15.24 -9.33 3.19
N ALA A 70 15.07 -9.12 4.49
CA ALA A 70 16.10 -8.54 5.35
C ALA A 70 17.27 -9.51 5.51
#